data_AF-D2RFD5-F1
#
_entry.id   AF-D2RFD5-F1
#
_cell.length_a   1.000
_cell.length_b   1.000
_cell.length_c   1.000
_cell.angle_alpha   90.00
_cell.angle_beta   90.00
_cell.angle_gamma   90.00
#
_symmetry.space_group_name_H-M   'P 1'
#
loop_
_entity.id
_entity.type
_entity.pdbx_description
1 polymer ?
#
loop_
_entity_poly.entity_id
_entity_poly.type
_entity_poly.pdbx_seq_one_letter_code
_entity_poly.pdbx_strand_id
1 'polypeptide(L)'
;MKYSILRKAILIDDSILHIREFVSPDDRSYSYNWIDKNGSHICRWDNAPHYKNIKTFPHHKHTKSGVEESFETTLEDVLSVIEKEISQS
;
A
#
# COMPACT_ATOMS: atom_id res chain seq x y z
N MET A 1 12.22 -4.33 18.11
CA MET A 1 11.61 -2.99 18.17
C MET A 1 10.12 -3.14 17.91
N LYS A 2 9.24 -2.37 18.56
CA LYS A 2 7.78 -2.43 18.37
C LYS A 2 7.24 -1.03 18.11
N TYR A 3 6.49 -0.84 17.05
CA TYR A 3 5.86 0.44 16.72
C TYR A 3 4.58 0.24 15.90
N SER A 4 3.77 1.30 15.86
CA SER A 4 2.65 1.40 14.93
C SER A 4 2.60 2.79 14.31
N ILE A 5 2.36 2.83 13.01
CA ILE A 5 2.16 4.04 12.22
C ILE A 5 0.70 4.03 11.77
N LEU A 6 -0.01 5.11 12.08
CA LEU A 6 -1.30 5.45 11.50
C LEU A 6 -1.24 6.89 11.04
N ARG A 7 -1.04 7.11 9.76
CA ARG A 7 -0.85 8.44 9.17
C ARG A 7 -1.60 8.59 7.86
N LYS A 8 -1.77 9.84 7.46
CA LYS A 8 -2.28 10.26 6.17
C LYS A 8 -1.23 11.18 5.56
N ALA A 9 -0.83 10.93 4.32
CA ALA A 9 -0.05 11.84 3.51
C ALA A 9 -0.95 12.41 2.40
N ILE A 10 -0.86 13.72 2.18
CA ILE A 10 -1.42 14.39 1.00
C ILE A 10 -0.25 14.57 0.04
N LEU A 11 -0.39 14.08 -1.19
CA LEU A 11 0.65 14.09 -2.19
C LEU A 11 0.53 15.32 -3.09
N ILE A 12 1.55 15.55 -3.93
CA ILE A 12 1.67 16.76 -4.75
C ILE A 12 0.56 16.93 -5.80
N ASP A 13 -0.14 15.84 -6.15
CA ASP A 13 -1.26 15.79 -7.09
C ASP A 13 -2.63 15.81 -6.39
N ASP A 14 -2.65 16.19 -5.10
CA ASP A 14 -3.80 16.15 -4.19
C ASP A 14 -4.37 14.74 -3.89
N SER A 15 -3.72 13.68 -4.40
CA SER A 15 -4.04 12.32 -3.99
C SER A 15 -3.61 12.06 -2.55
N ILE A 16 -4.19 11.02 -1.94
CA ILE A 16 -4.01 10.74 -0.52
C ILE A 16 -3.49 9.33 -0.34
N LEU A 17 -2.41 9.18 0.44
CA LEU A 17 -1.92 7.89 0.92
C LEU A 17 -2.26 7.71 2.41
N HIS A 18 -3.14 6.76 2.71
CA HIS A 18 -3.38 6.29 4.07
C HIS A 18 -2.37 5.20 4.43
N ILE A 19 -1.58 5.45 5.47
CA ILE A 19 -0.47 4.61 5.90
C ILE A 19 -0.86 3.95 7.22
N ARG A 20 -0.95 2.63 7.21
CA ARG A 20 -1.15 1.82 8.41
C ARG A 20 -0.06 0.77 8.46
N GLU A 21 0.78 0.80 9.47
CA GLU A 21 1.81 -0.22 9.67
C GLU A 21 1.92 -0.56 11.16
N PHE A 22 2.14 -1.83 11.45
CA PHE A 22 2.46 -2.33 12.76
C PHE A 22 3.64 -3.28 12.62
N VAL A 23 4.64 -3.06 13.45
CA VAL A 23 5.83 -3.91 13.50
C VAL A 23 6.09 -4.28 14.94
N SER A 24 6.39 -5.55 15.16
CA SER A 24 6.86 -6.13 16.40
C SER A 24 7.93 -7.19 16.09
N PRO A 25 8.60 -7.77 17.10
CA PRO A 25 9.54 -8.87 16.86
C PRO A 25 8.93 -10.10 16.16
N ASP A 26 7.63 -10.36 16.39
CA ASP A 26 6.97 -11.59 15.97
C ASP A 26 5.97 -11.40 14.82
N ASP A 27 5.61 -10.14 14.52
CA ASP A 27 4.55 -9.82 13.57
C ASP A 27 4.80 -8.48 12.87
N ARG A 28 4.43 -8.45 11.59
CA ARG A 28 4.36 -7.25 10.75
C ARG A 28 3.06 -7.26 9.98
N SER A 29 2.26 -6.22 10.15
CA SER A 29 1.07 -5.98 9.33
C SER A 29 1.09 -4.58 8.74
N TYR A 30 0.66 -4.45 7.50
CA TYR A 30 0.58 -3.15 6.84
C TYR A 30 -0.62 -3.05 5.90
N SER A 31 -1.04 -1.81 5.68
CA SER A 31 -1.98 -1.44 4.65
C SER A 31 -1.67 -0.01 4.18
N TYR A 32 -1.35 0.12 2.90
CA TYR A 32 -1.12 1.39 2.23
C TYR A 32 -2.23 1.60 1.22
N ASN A 33 -3.16 2.52 1.51
CA ASN A 33 -4.32 2.77 0.65
C ASN A 33 -4.18 4.13 -0.04
N TRP A 34 -3.99 4.09 -1.36
CA TRP A 34 -3.85 5.26 -2.20
C TRP A 34 -5.17 5.57 -2.91
N ILE A 35 -5.68 6.78 -2.67
CA ILE A 35 -6.94 7.27 -3.24
C ILE A 35 -6.70 8.58 -4.00
N ASP A 36 -7.48 8.80 -5.06
CA ASP A 36 -7.45 10.06 -5.80
C ASP A 36 -8.06 11.21 -4.98
N LYS A 37 -7.94 12.44 -5.49
CA LYS A 37 -8.51 13.64 -4.86
C LYS A 37 -10.04 13.62 -4.70
N ASN A 38 -10.73 12.74 -5.43
CA ASN A 38 -12.18 12.55 -5.33
C ASN A 38 -12.56 11.42 -4.35
N GLY A 39 -11.57 10.75 -3.75
CA GLY A 39 -11.76 9.64 -2.83
C GLY A 39 -11.90 8.27 -3.51
N SER A 40 -11.66 8.16 -4.81
CA SER A 40 -11.70 6.88 -5.51
C SER A 40 -10.43 6.08 -5.24
N HIS A 41 -10.54 4.77 -5.02
CA HIS A 41 -9.39 3.90 -4.85
C HIS A 41 -8.57 3.83 -6.14
N ILE A 42 -7.28 4.12 -6.02
CA ILE A 42 -6.29 3.90 -7.09
C ILE A 42 -5.65 2.53 -6.88
N CYS A 43 -5.05 2.31 -5.70
CA CYS A 43 -4.41 1.05 -5.34
C CYS A 43 -4.37 0.90 -3.82
N ARG A 44 -4.46 -0.34 -3.32
CA ARG A 44 -4.16 -0.65 -1.91
C ARG A 44 -3.19 -1.81 -1.82
N TRP A 45 -2.05 -1.61 -1.17
CA TRP A 45 -1.10 -2.67 -0.83
C TRP A 45 -1.37 -3.17 0.58
N ASP A 46 -1.45 -4.48 0.76
CA ASP A 46 -1.61 -5.08 2.08
C ASP A 46 -1.00 -6.49 2.18
N ASN A 47 -0.86 -6.99 3.41
CA ASN A 47 -0.32 -8.32 3.68
C ASN A 47 -1.26 -9.20 4.52
N ALA A 48 -2.57 -8.92 4.49
CA ALA A 48 -3.52 -9.76 5.20
C ALA A 48 -3.56 -11.16 4.53
N PRO A 49 -3.53 -12.27 5.28
CA PRO A 49 -3.28 -13.61 4.73
C PRO A 49 -4.51 -14.24 4.04
N HIS A 50 -5.19 -13.51 3.15
CA HIS A 50 -6.41 -13.91 2.47
C HIS A 50 -6.15 -14.74 1.19
N TYR A 51 -5.14 -14.39 0.40
CA TYR A 51 -4.96 -14.90 -0.97
C TYR A 51 -3.80 -15.91 -1.08
N LYS A 52 -4.00 -17.14 -0.59
CA LYS A 52 -2.94 -18.17 -0.47
C LYS A 52 -2.34 -18.69 -1.78
N ASN A 53 -2.99 -18.42 -2.92
CA ASN A 53 -2.61 -19.00 -4.22
C ASN A 53 -1.76 -18.07 -5.10
N ILE A 54 -1.35 -16.91 -4.59
CA ILE A 54 -0.49 -15.96 -5.32
C ILE A 54 0.98 -16.17 -4.94
N LYS A 55 1.91 -15.90 -5.85
CA LYS A 55 3.35 -16.11 -5.60
C LYS A 55 3.89 -15.24 -4.47
N THR A 56 3.30 -14.07 -4.27
CA THR A 56 3.75 -13.08 -3.29
C THR A 56 3.07 -13.24 -1.92
N PHE A 57 2.34 -14.33 -1.66
CA PHE A 57 1.61 -14.52 -0.41
C PHE A 57 2.49 -14.25 0.83
N PRO A 58 2.03 -13.44 1.82
CA PRO A 58 0.70 -12.85 1.93
C PRO A 58 0.52 -11.48 1.24
N HIS A 59 1.56 -10.97 0.60
CA HIS A 59 1.61 -9.64 -0.01
C HIS A 59 0.79 -9.59 -1.29
N HIS A 60 -0.12 -8.62 -1.37
CA HIS A 60 -0.94 -8.39 -2.55
C HIS A 60 -1.32 -6.91 -2.65
N LYS A 61 -1.85 -6.55 -3.81
CA LYS A 61 -2.46 -5.24 -4.02
C LYS A 61 -3.85 -5.36 -4.61
N HIS A 62 -4.72 -4.45 -4.21
CA HIS A 62 -6.05 -4.24 -4.80
C HIS A 62 -5.95 -3.10 -5.81
N THR A 63 -6.24 -3.39 -7.07
CA THR A 63 -6.31 -2.43 -8.17
C THR A 63 -7.74 -2.37 -8.71
N LYS A 64 -7.98 -1.53 -9.73
CA LYS A 64 -9.25 -1.54 -10.48
C LYS A 64 -9.53 -2.88 -11.17
N SER A 65 -8.50 -3.67 -11.45
CA SER A 65 -8.59 -4.98 -12.10
C SER A 65 -8.83 -6.12 -11.10
N GLY A 66 -8.79 -5.85 -9.80
CA GLY A 66 -8.98 -6.84 -8.74
C GLY A 66 -7.73 -7.02 -7.89
N VAL A 67 -7.50 -8.24 -7.43
CA VAL A 67 -6.38 -8.59 -6.55
C VAL A 67 -5.21 -9.10 -7.39
N GLU A 68 -4.04 -8.52 -7.18
CA GLU A 68 -2.82 -8.82 -7.92
C GLU A 68 -1.66 -9.14 -6.97
N GLU A 69 -0.67 -9.87 -7.50
CA GLU A 69 0.63 -10.05 -6.85
C GLU A 69 1.28 -8.68 -6.62
N SER A 70 1.98 -8.53 -5.50
CA SER A 70 2.71 -7.30 -5.18
C SER A 70 4.04 -7.62 -4.53
N PHE A 71 5.08 -7.00 -5.08
CA PHE A 71 6.44 -7.02 -4.55
C PHE A 71 6.77 -5.75 -3.76
N GLU A 72 5.89 -4.74 -3.84
CA GLU A 72 6.00 -3.50 -3.07
C GLU A 72 5.46 -3.75 -1.65
N THR A 73 6.37 -4.00 -0.72
CA THR A 73 5.98 -4.45 0.63
C THR A 73 6.33 -3.44 1.71
N THR A 74 7.06 -2.38 1.38
CA THR A 74 7.44 -1.29 2.28
C THR A 74 6.78 0.03 1.88
N LEU A 75 6.78 1.01 2.79
CA LEU A 75 6.29 2.35 2.47
C LEU A 75 7.15 2.98 1.36
N GLU A 76 8.45 2.73 1.38
CA GLU A 76 9.42 3.21 0.40
C GLU A 76 9.15 2.63 -1.00
N ASP A 77 8.84 1.34 -1.11
CA ASP A 77 8.47 0.70 -2.39
C ASP A 77 7.21 1.35 -2.96
N VAL A 78 6.18 1.52 -2.12
CA VAL A 78 4.90 2.10 -2.50
C VAL A 78 5.06 3.56 -2.93
N LEU A 79 5.81 4.36 -2.18
CA LEU A 79 6.11 5.74 -2.56
C LEU A 79 6.87 5.82 -3.88
N SER A 80 7.79 4.89 -4.14
CA SER A 80 8.52 4.80 -5.41
C SER A 80 7.62 4.47 -6.60
N VAL A 81 6.58 3.65 -6.40
CA VAL A 81 5.56 3.41 -7.44
C VAL A 81 4.73 4.67 -7.66
N ILE A 82 4.23 5.29 -6.59
CA ILE A 82 3.40 6.49 -6.69
C ILE A 82 4.15 7.65 -7.36
N GLU A 83 5.42 7.87 -7.00
CA GLU A 83 6.27 8.89 -7.61
C GLU A 83 6.38 8.70 -9.13
N LYS A 84 6.56 7.46 -9.60
CA LYS A 84 6.65 7.15 -11.03
C LYS A 84 5.34 7.42 -11.77
N GLU A 85 4.20 7.07 -11.16
CA GLU A 85 2.87 7.30 -11.74
C GLU A 85 2.55 8.80 -11.82
N ILE A 86 2.85 9.56 -10.76
CA ILE A 86 2.61 11.01 -10.73
C ILE A 86 3.55 11.74 -11.69
N SER A 87 4.83 11.35 -11.78
CA SER A 87 5.82 12.03 -12.65
C SER A 87 5.60 11.78 -14.15
N GLN A 88 4.78 10.80 -14.51
CA GLN A 88 4.44 10.47 -15.90
C GLN A 88 3.09 11.06 -16.35
N SER A 89 2.36 11.72 -15.45
CA SER A 89 1.05 12.34 -15.69
C SER A 89 1.16 13.84 -15.94
#